data_AF-A0A7S2XTN3-F1
#
_entry.id   AF-A0A7S2XTN3-F1
#
_cell.length_a   1.000
_cell.length_b   1.000
_cell.length_c   1.000
_cell.angle_alpha   90.00
_cell.angle_beta   90.00
_cell.angle_gamma   90.00
#
_symmetry.space_group_name_H-M   'P 1'
#
loop_
_entity.id
_entity.type
_entity.pdbx_description
1 polymer ?
#
loop_
_entity_poly.entity_id
_entity_poly.type
_entity_poly.pdbx_seq_one_letter_code
_entity_poly.pdbx_strand_id
1 'polypeptide(L)'
;MPEEEVREVVDAEMDLLYDAQRKQMEEARGQNEAGGTLAQMVQIWQAKPTQKALVLGCFLMALNQFTGINTVMYYAASIYNMAGYSNEISIWLSGYTALAQFAGVMIGLFLVDRVGRKPLLLTSLGMVTLSLGLLGFSFVSMANNSPVVNFAPDPQCASDHNWLWGNVATKNCAKCLDIAGCGFCGSPDGAGYCVPIGEDGRPTGECSTFQSLDNYGVDFDPWTTDTCAVEGGGTLSVVAMVLYLLSFGIGMSGLPWTLTSEIYPQKTRALMTAVSTGVNWAGNVLVSASFLSIASPAVLGPNGAFWLYALIGLNGFLWLSFNLPETKGLTLEQIESLFSKQSTTSQNDAPKSYKAIAA
;
A
#
# COMPACT_ATOMS: atom_id res chain seq x y z
N MET A 1 -8.28 -9.15 65.37
CA MET A 1 -9.07 -8.07 64.75
C MET A 1 -10.44 -8.62 64.44
N PRO A 2 -11.52 -7.94 64.83
CA PRO A 2 -12.87 -8.21 64.33
C PRO A 2 -12.89 -8.00 62.79
N GLU A 3 -13.60 -8.84 62.04
CA GLU A 3 -13.69 -8.76 60.57
C GLU A 3 -14.15 -7.38 60.05
N GLU A 4 -14.96 -6.68 60.86
CA GLU A 4 -15.49 -5.36 60.55
C GLU A 4 -14.40 -4.28 60.51
N GLU A 5 -13.42 -4.37 61.41
CA GLU A 5 -12.30 -3.43 61.52
C GLU A 5 -11.29 -3.62 60.36
N VAL A 6 -11.13 -4.87 59.89
CA VAL A 6 -10.31 -5.17 58.70
C VAL A 6 -10.97 -4.63 57.44
N ARG A 7 -12.29 -4.76 57.33
CA ARG A 7 -13.06 -4.27 56.17
C ARG A 7 -12.99 -2.75 56.07
N GLU A 8 -13.11 -2.04 57.19
CA GLU A 8 -13.02 -0.58 57.24
C GLU A 8 -11.64 -0.07 56.81
N VAL A 9 -10.56 -0.76 57.19
CA VAL A 9 -9.19 -0.43 56.76
C VAL A 9 -8.98 -0.67 55.26
N VAL A 10 -9.50 -1.78 54.73
CA VAL A 10 -9.40 -2.11 53.30
C VAL A 10 -10.19 -1.11 52.44
N ASP A 11 -11.39 -0.73 52.87
CA ASP A 11 -12.21 0.26 52.17
C ASP A 11 -11.53 1.65 52.18
N ALA A 12 -10.92 2.04 53.31
CA ALA A 12 -10.17 3.30 53.42
C ALA A 12 -8.91 3.34 52.55
N GLU A 13 -8.16 2.24 52.44
CA GLU A 13 -6.98 2.15 51.58
C GLU A 13 -7.36 2.17 50.09
N MET A 14 -8.47 1.53 49.74
CA MET A 14 -9.02 1.53 48.39
C MET A 14 -9.50 2.93 47.98
N ASP A 15 -10.20 3.66 48.86
CA ASP A 15 -10.62 5.04 48.62
C ASP A 15 -9.43 6.00 48.43
N LEU A 16 -8.36 5.82 49.22
CA LEU A 16 -7.11 6.58 49.06
C LEU A 16 -6.46 6.35 47.70
N LEU A 17 -6.43 5.10 47.22
CA LEU A 17 -5.93 4.75 45.88
C LEU A 17 -6.79 5.38 44.78
N TYR A 18 -8.12 5.34 44.90
CA TYR A 18 -9.04 5.95 43.95
C TYR A 18 -8.87 7.47 43.87
N ASP A 19 -8.74 8.16 45.00
CA ASP A 19 -8.55 9.61 45.04
C ASP A 19 -7.17 10.03 44.52
N ALA A 20 -6.13 9.24 44.78
CA ALA A 20 -4.81 9.45 44.19
C ALA A 20 -4.85 9.33 42.66
N GLN A 21 -5.56 8.32 42.13
CA GLN A 21 -5.77 8.18 40.67
C GLN A 21 -6.60 9.33 40.09
N ARG A 22 -7.65 9.78 40.79
CA ARG A 22 -8.50 10.89 40.34
C ARG A 22 -7.71 12.19 40.23
N LYS A 23 -6.90 12.52 41.24
CA LYS A 23 -6.02 13.70 41.21
C LYS A 23 -5.01 13.62 40.07
N GLN A 24 -4.38 12.47 39.85
CA GLN A 24 -3.48 12.29 38.71
C GLN A 24 -4.20 12.50 37.37
N MET A 25 -5.43 12.03 37.21
CA MET A 25 -6.22 12.25 36.00
C MET A 25 -6.65 13.73 35.83
N GLU A 26 -7.06 14.40 36.90
CA GLU A 26 -7.43 15.82 36.89
C GLU A 26 -6.23 16.72 36.57
N GLU A 27 -5.06 16.43 37.13
CA GLU A 27 -3.82 17.14 36.82
C GLU A 27 -3.38 16.91 35.37
N ALA A 28 -3.46 15.67 34.88
CA ALA A 28 -3.18 15.35 33.48
C ALA A 28 -4.16 16.06 32.53
N ARG A 29 -5.44 16.18 32.92
CA ARG A 29 -6.47 16.88 32.15
C ARG A 29 -6.26 18.40 32.16
N GLY A 30 -5.96 18.99 33.32
CA GLY A 30 -5.67 20.41 33.46
C GLY A 30 -4.42 20.85 32.69
N GLN A 31 -3.38 20.00 32.63
CA GLN A 31 -2.20 20.27 31.80
C GLN A 31 -2.49 20.22 30.29
N ASN A 32 -3.36 19.31 29.85
CA ASN A 32 -3.80 19.22 28.45
C ASN A 32 -4.69 20.41 28.04
N GLU A 33 -5.50 20.95 28.96
CA GLU A 33 -6.38 22.10 28.72
C GLU A 33 -5.62 23.45 28.79
N ALA A 34 -4.57 23.56 29.63
CA ALA A 34 -3.80 24.80 29.81
C ALA A 34 -2.87 25.14 28.63
N GLY A 35 -2.44 24.15 27.85
CA GLY A 35 -1.63 24.32 26.65
C GLY A 35 -2.49 24.25 25.39
N GLY A 36 -3.05 25.37 24.94
CA GLY A 36 -3.84 25.40 23.70
C GLY A 36 -3.08 24.78 22.50
N THR A 37 -3.80 24.31 21.48
CA THR A 37 -3.23 23.57 20.33
C THR A 37 -2.01 24.26 19.70
N LEU A 38 -2.01 25.59 19.63
CA LEU A 38 -0.88 26.38 19.14
C LEU A 38 0.38 26.24 20.00
N ALA A 39 0.25 26.21 21.32
CA ALA A 39 1.37 26.01 22.23
C ALA A 39 1.96 24.60 22.06
N GLN A 40 1.12 23.58 21.89
CA GLN A 40 1.56 22.22 21.59
C GLN A 40 2.26 22.12 20.23
N MET A 41 1.75 22.79 19.19
CA MET A 41 2.41 22.87 17.89
C MET A 41 3.79 23.52 17.98
N VAL A 42 3.92 24.62 18.72
CA VAL A 42 5.22 25.29 18.96
C VAL A 42 6.17 24.35 19.72
N GLN A 43 5.68 23.64 20.73
CA GLN A 43 6.49 22.69 21.49
C GLN A 43 7.03 21.55 20.62
N ILE A 44 6.20 20.99 19.73
CA ILE A 44 6.63 19.98 18.76
C ILE A 44 7.79 20.51 17.91
N TRP A 45 7.70 21.76 17.44
CA TRP A 45 8.72 22.38 16.62
C TRP A 45 9.95 22.88 17.38
N GLN A 46 9.90 23.04 18.70
CA GLN A 46 11.08 23.42 19.49
C GLN A 46 11.95 22.22 19.87
N ALA A 47 11.34 21.04 20.05
CA ALA A 47 12.05 19.83 20.48
C ALA A 47 12.43 18.94 19.28
N LYS A 48 13.73 18.89 18.93
CA LYS A 48 14.27 18.01 17.87
C LYS A 48 13.84 16.53 18.01
N PRO A 49 13.81 15.91 19.22
CA PRO A 49 13.35 14.53 19.37
C PRO A 49 11.89 14.35 18.95
N THR A 50 11.02 15.28 19.34
CA THR A 50 9.59 15.27 19.01
C THR A 50 9.36 15.47 17.52
N GLN A 51 10.13 16.36 16.87
CA GLN A 51 10.09 16.51 15.41
C GLN A 51 10.46 15.20 14.70
N LYS A 52 11.54 14.52 15.13
CA LYS A 52 11.97 13.25 14.54
C LYS A 52 10.89 12.18 14.67
N ALA A 53 10.27 12.08 15.83
CA ALA A 53 9.15 11.16 16.04
C ALA A 53 7.99 11.49 15.09
N LEU A 54 7.58 12.76 14.99
CA LEU A 54 6.49 13.19 14.10
C LEU A 54 6.80 12.88 12.62
N VAL A 55 8.01 13.18 12.16
CA VAL A 55 8.45 12.89 10.78
C VAL A 55 8.42 11.39 10.52
N LEU A 56 8.92 10.58 11.45
CA LEU A 56 8.88 9.12 11.35
C LEU A 56 7.45 8.59 11.26
N GLY A 57 6.54 9.05 12.11
CA GLY A 57 5.16 8.60 12.09
C GLY A 57 4.35 9.11 10.90
N CYS A 58 4.57 10.35 10.46
CA CYS A 58 3.97 10.87 9.21
C CYS A 58 4.48 10.11 7.99
N PHE A 59 5.78 9.86 7.90
CA PHE A 59 6.37 9.07 6.82
C PHE A 59 5.82 7.65 6.81
N LEU A 60 5.70 7.02 7.98
CA LEU A 60 5.14 5.67 8.11
C LEU A 60 3.67 5.62 7.65
N MET A 61 2.86 6.61 8.03
CA MET A 61 1.46 6.72 7.62
C MET A 61 1.28 7.03 6.14
N ALA A 62 2.16 7.88 5.58
CA ALA A 62 2.20 8.12 4.14
C ALA A 62 2.56 6.83 3.41
N LEU A 63 3.68 6.20 3.78
CA LEU A 63 4.16 4.98 3.14
C LEU A 63 3.08 3.89 3.13
N ASN A 64 2.31 3.74 4.21
CA ASN A 64 1.19 2.82 4.29
C ASN A 64 0.18 2.99 3.14
N GLN A 65 -0.13 4.24 2.77
CA GLN A 65 -1.05 4.54 1.66
C GLN A 65 -0.38 4.49 0.30
N PHE A 66 0.84 5.01 0.18
CA PHE A 66 1.56 5.06 -1.10
C PHE A 66 2.07 3.69 -1.57
N THR A 67 2.06 2.66 -0.70
CA THR A 67 2.16 1.25 -1.13
C THR A 67 0.87 0.71 -1.75
N GLY A 68 -0.19 1.53 -1.84
CA GLY A 68 -1.38 1.26 -2.65
C GLY A 68 -2.47 0.43 -1.99
N ILE A 69 -2.47 0.19 -0.68
CA ILE A 69 -3.38 -0.80 -0.06
C ILE A 69 -4.85 -0.52 -0.32
N ASN A 70 -5.32 0.70 -0.03
CA ASN A 70 -6.72 1.04 -0.20
C ASN A 70 -7.11 1.01 -1.67
N THR A 71 -6.22 1.45 -2.55
CA THR A 71 -6.40 1.39 -4.00
C THR A 71 -6.52 -0.02 -4.52
N VAL A 72 -5.59 -0.92 -4.16
CA VAL A 72 -5.63 -2.33 -4.55
C VAL A 72 -6.90 -3.00 -4.03
N MET A 73 -7.34 -2.64 -2.83
CA MET A 73 -8.58 -3.16 -2.25
C MET A 73 -9.83 -2.61 -2.97
N TYR A 74 -9.92 -1.30 -3.21
CA TYR A 74 -11.08 -0.66 -3.86
C TYR A 74 -11.21 -1.08 -5.33
N TYR A 75 -10.09 -1.24 -6.02
CA TYR A 75 -10.04 -1.58 -7.43
C TYR A 75 -9.67 -3.06 -7.67
N ALA A 76 -9.77 -3.93 -6.67
CA ALA A 76 -9.39 -5.34 -6.82
C ALA A 76 -10.11 -6.03 -7.99
N ALA A 77 -11.43 -5.86 -8.10
CA ALA A 77 -12.19 -6.40 -9.23
C ALA A 77 -11.75 -5.80 -10.58
N SER A 78 -11.49 -4.49 -10.62
CA SER A 78 -10.95 -3.83 -11.82
C SER A 78 -9.56 -4.35 -12.20
N ILE A 79 -8.71 -4.67 -11.22
CA ILE A 79 -7.38 -5.25 -11.45
C ILE A 79 -7.51 -6.66 -12.02
N TYR A 80 -8.44 -7.46 -11.52
CA TYR A 80 -8.73 -8.78 -12.10
C TYR A 80 -9.31 -8.69 -13.51
N ASN A 81 -10.19 -7.71 -13.77
CA ASN A 81 -10.66 -7.44 -15.12
C ASN A 81 -9.50 -7.06 -16.03
N MET A 82 -8.60 -6.15 -15.63
CA MET A 82 -7.38 -5.83 -16.39
C MET A 82 -6.49 -7.05 -16.64
N ALA A 83 -6.54 -8.07 -15.79
CA ALA A 83 -5.83 -9.34 -15.98
C ALA A 83 -6.58 -10.36 -16.86
N GLY A 84 -7.71 -9.97 -17.46
CA GLY A 84 -8.49 -10.78 -18.40
C GLY A 84 -9.57 -11.66 -17.76
N TYR A 85 -9.90 -11.47 -16.47
CA TYR A 85 -11.02 -12.18 -15.85
C TYR A 85 -12.35 -11.50 -16.19
N SER A 86 -13.42 -12.30 -16.28
CA SER A 86 -14.77 -11.77 -16.47
C SER A 86 -15.25 -11.02 -15.22
N ASN A 87 -16.17 -10.07 -15.39
CA ASN A 87 -16.71 -9.25 -14.29
C ASN A 87 -17.22 -10.10 -13.11
N GLU A 88 -17.92 -11.20 -13.40
CA GLU A 88 -18.44 -12.09 -12.35
C GLU A 88 -17.32 -12.77 -11.56
N ILE A 89 -16.32 -13.33 -12.25
CA ILE A 89 -15.18 -14.00 -11.63
C ILE A 89 -14.32 -12.99 -10.85
N SER A 90 -14.09 -11.80 -11.39
CA SER A 90 -13.32 -10.72 -10.77
C SER A 90 -13.90 -10.29 -9.42
N ILE A 91 -15.23 -10.20 -9.30
CA ILE A 91 -15.90 -9.87 -8.04
C ILE A 91 -15.64 -10.97 -7.00
N TRP A 92 -15.84 -12.24 -7.35
CA TRP A 92 -15.60 -13.36 -6.42
C TRP A 92 -14.13 -13.48 -6.02
N LEU A 93 -13.20 -13.36 -6.98
CA LEU A 93 -11.77 -13.34 -6.73
C LEU A 93 -11.40 -12.22 -5.75
N SER A 94 -11.91 -11.00 -5.93
CA SER A 94 -11.65 -9.89 -5.00
C SER A 94 -12.06 -10.22 -3.56
N GLY A 95 -13.22 -10.87 -3.38
CA GLY A 95 -13.69 -11.33 -2.08
C GLY A 95 -12.76 -12.37 -1.46
N TYR A 96 -12.34 -13.38 -2.22
CA TYR A 96 -11.38 -14.38 -1.73
C TYR A 96 -10.00 -13.79 -1.42
N THR A 97 -9.57 -12.81 -2.20
CA THR A 97 -8.27 -12.14 -1.96
C THR A 97 -8.30 -11.36 -0.64
N ALA A 98 -9.43 -10.73 -0.29
CA ALA A 98 -9.59 -10.02 0.98
C ALA A 98 -9.46 -10.94 2.20
N LEU A 99 -9.85 -12.22 2.08
CA LEU A 99 -9.64 -13.22 3.15
C LEU A 99 -8.15 -13.46 3.43
N ALA A 100 -7.28 -13.31 2.43
CA ALA A 100 -5.84 -13.41 2.62
C ALA A 100 -5.32 -12.28 3.53
N GLN A 101 -5.87 -11.07 3.40
CA GLN A 101 -5.54 -9.96 4.31
C GLN A 101 -5.95 -10.28 5.74
N PHE A 102 -7.17 -10.79 5.93
CA PHE A 102 -7.65 -11.21 7.25
C PHE A 102 -6.74 -12.28 7.88
N ALA A 103 -6.38 -13.32 7.11
CA ALA A 103 -5.43 -14.34 7.55
C ALA A 103 -4.07 -13.72 7.92
N GLY A 104 -3.59 -12.76 7.12
CA GLY A 104 -2.36 -12.02 7.38
C GLY A 104 -2.40 -11.28 8.70
N VAL A 105 -3.50 -10.57 8.99
CA VAL A 105 -3.69 -9.86 10.27
C VAL A 105 -3.65 -10.84 11.45
N MET A 106 -4.31 -12.00 11.34
CA MET A 106 -4.28 -13.02 12.40
C MET A 106 -2.85 -13.56 12.62
N ILE A 107 -2.11 -13.82 11.55
CA ILE A 107 -0.69 -14.22 11.65
C ILE A 107 0.14 -13.11 12.32
N GLY A 108 -0.05 -11.86 11.89
CA GLY A 108 0.62 -10.69 12.46
C GLY A 108 0.38 -10.54 13.95
N LEU A 109 -0.86 -10.76 14.41
CA LEU A 109 -1.23 -10.73 15.83
C LEU A 109 -0.43 -11.75 16.66
N PHE A 110 -0.23 -12.97 16.16
CA PHE A 110 0.57 -13.97 16.88
C PHE A 110 2.08 -13.73 16.80
N LEU A 111 2.54 -13.00 15.79
CA LEU A 111 3.97 -12.72 15.55
C LEU A 111 4.46 -11.45 16.23
N VAL A 112 3.62 -10.42 16.43
CA VAL A 112 4.06 -9.09 16.90
C VAL A 112 4.76 -9.16 18.25
N ASP A 113 4.27 -9.96 19.18
CA ASP A 113 4.88 -10.10 20.51
C ASP A 113 6.10 -10.99 20.52
N ARG A 114 6.20 -11.94 19.58
CA ARG A 114 7.36 -12.84 19.46
C ARG A 114 8.51 -12.16 18.74
N VAL A 115 8.26 -11.59 17.58
CA VAL A 115 9.26 -11.06 16.66
C VAL A 115 9.65 -9.61 17.01
N GLY A 116 8.69 -8.80 17.46
CA GLY A 116 8.89 -7.35 17.66
C GLY A 116 8.33 -6.52 16.52
N ARG A 117 8.24 -5.20 16.73
CA ARG A 117 7.48 -4.32 15.82
C ARG A 117 8.30 -4.00 14.57
N LYS A 118 9.57 -3.61 14.74
CA LYS A 118 10.45 -3.24 13.62
C LYS A 118 10.70 -4.40 12.64
N PRO A 119 11.16 -5.59 13.07
CA PRO A 119 11.43 -6.70 12.14
C PRO A 119 10.16 -7.17 11.45
N LEU A 120 9.02 -7.25 12.16
CA LEU A 120 7.74 -7.65 11.55
C LEU A 120 7.24 -6.64 10.51
N LEU A 121 7.41 -5.33 10.79
CA LEU A 121 7.06 -4.29 9.83
C LEU A 121 7.94 -4.35 8.58
N LEU A 122 9.26 -4.48 8.76
CA LEU A 122 10.20 -4.53 7.64
C LEU A 122 10.02 -5.78 6.79
N THR A 123 9.79 -6.95 7.40
CA THR A 123 9.52 -8.19 6.63
C THR A 123 8.22 -8.07 5.86
N SER A 124 7.15 -7.56 6.48
CA SER A 124 5.86 -7.27 5.81
C SER A 124 6.04 -6.32 4.63
N LEU A 125 6.69 -5.17 4.83
CA LEU A 125 6.94 -4.18 3.78
C LEU A 125 7.83 -4.72 2.65
N GLY A 126 8.83 -5.54 2.97
CA GLY A 126 9.65 -6.23 1.98
C GLY A 126 8.83 -7.18 1.11
N MET A 127 7.97 -8.00 1.72
CA MET A 127 7.08 -8.91 0.99
C MET A 127 6.02 -8.16 0.18
N VAL A 128 5.47 -7.05 0.70
CA VAL A 128 4.59 -6.13 -0.04
C VAL A 128 5.29 -5.56 -1.28
N THR A 129 6.52 -5.11 -1.12
CA THR A 129 7.32 -4.57 -2.24
C THR A 129 7.59 -5.61 -3.31
N LEU A 130 7.96 -6.84 -2.90
CA LEU A 130 8.21 -7.95 -3.81
C LEU A 130 6.94 -8.39 -4.54
N SER A 131 5.80 -8.46 -3.84
CA SER A 131 4.52 -8.84 -4.44
C SER A 131 3.97 -7.78 -5.40
N LEU A 132 4.15 -6.49 -5.13
CA LEU A 132 3.86 -5.42 -6.10
C LEU A 132 4.74 -5.53 -7.36
N GLY A 133 6.03 -5.83 -7.18
CA GLY A 133 6.94 -6.10 -8.28
C GLY A 133 6.49 -7.30 -9.13
N LEU A 134 6.06 -8.38 -8.46
CA LEU A 134 5.52 -9.58 -9.09
C LEU A 134 4.20 -9.30 -9.83
N LEU A 135 3.33 -8.47 -9.26
CA LEU A 135 2.08 -8.05 -9.89
C LEU A 135 2.37 -7.23 -11.15
N GLY A 136 3.30 -6.28 -11.11
CA GLY A 136 3.73 -5.57 -12.32
C GLY A 136 4.36 -6.51 -13.37
N PHE A 137 5.15 -7.49 -12.94
CA PHE A 137 5.73 -8.50 -13.82
C PHE A 137 4.67 -9.41 -14.46
N SER A 138 3.58 -9.73 -13.75
CA SER A 138 2.50 -10.55 -14.32
C SER A 138 1.83 -9.84 -15.49
N PHE A 139 1.59 -8.53 -15.40
CA PHE A 139 1.07 -7.73 -16.51
C PHE A 139 2.04 -7.66 -17.70
N VAL A 140 3.35 -7.56 -17.46
CA VAL A 140 4.35 -7.65 -18.55
C VAL A 140 4.35 -9.03 -19.21
N SER A 141 4.26 -10.09 -18.42
CA SER A 141 4.19 -11.46 -18.93
C SER A 141 2.92 -11.67 -19.77
N MET A 142 1.77 -11.18 -19.31
CA MET A 142 0.52 -11.21 -20.07
C MET A 142 0.65 -10.39 -21.37
N ALA A 143 1.25 -9.20 -21.31
CA ALA A 143 1.44 -8.38 -22.50
C ALA A 143 2.29 -9.09 -23.57
N ASN A 144 3.39 -9.73 -23.16
CA ASN A 144 4.30 -10.42 -24.07
C ASN A 144 3.72 -11.72 -24.65
N ASN A 145 2.86 -12.41 -23.91
CA ASN A 145 2.20 -13.65 -24.34
C ASN A 145 0.83 -13.41 -24.99
N SER A 146 0.44 -12.16 -25.20
CA SER A 146 -0.81 -11.81 -25.85
C SER A 146 -0.79 -12.16 -27.35
N PRO A 147 -1.96 -12.44 -27.98
CA PRO A 147 -2.06 -12.78 -29.40
C PRO A 147 -1.31 -11.78 -30.30
N VAL A 148 -0.65 -12.30 -31.34
CA VAL A 148 0.21 -11.48 -32.21
C VAL A 148 -0.60 -10.72 -33.27
N VAL A 149 -0.12 -9.53 -33.64
CA VAL A 149 -0.66 -8.77 -34.77
C VAL A 149 0.11 -9.22 -36.02
N ASN A 150 -0.52 -10.02 -36.88
CA ASN A 150 0.09 -10.55 -38.11
C ASN A 150 -0.38 -9.84 -39.38
N PHE A 151 -1.51 -9.16 -39.31
CA PHE A 151 -2.05 -8.36 -40.41
C PHE A 151 -1.59 -6.91 -40.27
N ALA A 152 -1.40 -6.22 -41.39
CA ALA A 152 -0.98 -4.83 -41.37
C ALA A 152 -1.97 -4.00 -40.54
N PRO A 153 -1.53 -3.35 -39.44
CA PRO A 153 -2.43 -2.55 -38.62
C PRO A 153 -2.95 -1.34 -39.42
N ASP A 154 -4.13 -0.86 -39.04
CA ASP A 154 -4.62 0.42 -39.58
C ASP A 154 -3.56 1.51 -39.35
N PRO A 155 -3.32 2.43 -40.31
CA PRO A 155 -2.34 3.49 -40.16
C PRO A 155 -2.48 4.31 -38.86
N GLN A 156 -3.69 4.47 -38.33
CA GLN A 156 -3.96 5.17 -37.07
C GLN A 156 -3.50 4.38 -35.83
N CYS A 157 -3.43 3.05 -35.95
CA CYS A 157 -3.09 2.13 -34.87
C CYS A 157 -1.77 1.36 -35.14
N ALA A 158 -0.95 1.85 -36.07
CA ALA A 158 0.27 1.19 -36.51
C ALA A 158 1.47 1.38 -35.55
N SER A 159 1.46 2.46 -34.76
CA SER A 159 2.47 2.71 -33.74
C SER A 159 1.91 3.54 -32.60
N ASP A 160 2.25 3.14 -31.37
CA ASP A 160 1.97 3.95 -30.19
C ASP A 160 2.88 5.18 -30.18
N HIS A 161 2.27 6.37 -30.16
CA HIS A 161 2.96 7.65 -30.03
C HIS A 161 3.12 8.01 -28.55
N ASN A 162 3.87 7.19 -27.80
CA ASN A 162 4.08 7.42 -26.38
C ASN A 162 5.28 8.35 -26.15
N TRP A 163 5.05 9.48 -25.45
CA TRP A 163 6.07 10.49 -25.20
C TRP A 163 7.25 9.98 -24.35
N LEU A 164 7.04 8.93 -23.54
CA LEU A 164 8.04 8.33 -22.65
C LEU A 164 8.98 7.34 -23.34
N TRP A 165 8.48 6.59 -24.33
CA TRP A 165 9.19 5.47 -24.95
C TRP A 165 9.36 5.57 -26.48
N GLY A 166 8.87 6.65 -27.10
CA GLY A 166 8.92 6.89 -28.54
C GLY A 166 7.89 6.07 -29.34
N ASN A 167 8.06 6.02 -30.66
CA ASN A 167 7.18 5.25 -31.56
C ASN A 167 7.43 3.76 -31.40
N VAL A 168 6.50 3.03 -30.77
CA VAL A 168 6.58 1.57 -30.63
C VAL A 168 5.61 0.91 -31.60
N ALA A 169 6.13 0.06 -32.49
CA ALA A 169 5.30 -0.68 -33.44
C ALA A 169 4.37 -1.68 -32.73
N THR A 170 3.11 -1.76 -33.19
CA THR A 170 2.14 -2.75 -32.71
C THR A 170 2.53 -4.15 -33.16
N LYS A 171 2.86 -5.02 -32.20
CA LYS A 171 3.28 -6.41 -32.45
C LYS A 171 2.33 -7.45 -31.89
N ASN A 172 1.52 -7.08 -30.90
CA ASN A 172 0.61 -7.97 -30.20
C ASN A 172 -0.60 -7.18 -29.68
N CYS A 173 -1.61 -7.90 -29.21
CA CYS A 173 -2.84 -7.35 -28.68
C CYS A 173 -2.57 -6.30 -27.59
N ALA A 174 -1.67 -6.58 -26.64
CA ALA A 174 -1.42 -5.64 -25.54
C ALA A 174 -0.88 -4.29 -26.02
N LYS A 175 0.03 -4.31 -27.00
CA LYS A 175 0.53 -3.08 -27.63
C LYS A 175 -0.52 -2.35 -28.46
N CYS A 176 -1.53 -3.05 -28.95
CA CYS A 176 -2.66 -2.44 -29.63
C CYS A 176 -3.55 -1.68 -28.66
N LEU A 177 -3.85 -2.30 -27.51
CA LEU A 177 -4.67 -1.68 -26.45
C LEU A 177 -3.94 -0.53 -25.73
N ASP A 178 -2.61 -0.44 -25.86
CA ASP A 178 -1.84 0.70 -25.37
C ASP A 178 -2.13 2.00 -26.16
N ILE A 179 -2.63 1.90 -27.40
CA ILE A 179 -2.92 3.06 -28.25
C ILE A 179 -4.31 3.60 -27.95
N ALA A 180 -4.37 4.86 -27.51
CA ALA A 180 -5.64 5.53 -27.24
C ALA A 180 -6.55 5.56 -28.48
N GLY A 181 -7.76 5.01 -28.35
CA GLY A 181 -8.74 4.96 -29.44
C GLY A 181 -8.60 3.77 -30.38
N CYS A 182 -7.73 2.81 -30.08
CA CYS A 182 -7.57 1.55 -30.83
C CYS A 182 -8.02 0.35 -30.01
N GLY A 183 -8.46 -0.71 -30.70
CA GLY A 183 -8.81 -1.99 -30.11
C GLY A 183 -8.27 -3.15 -30.95
N PHE A 184 -8.29 -4.34 -30.36
CA PHE A 184 -7.76 -5.55 -30.98
C PHE A 184 -8.89 -6.46 -31.45
N CYS A 185 -8.77 -6.93 -32.70
CA CYS A 185 -9.67 -7.92 -33.28
C CYS A 185 -8.92 -9.24 -33.48
N GLY A 186 -9.32 -10.26 -32.73
CA GLY A 186 -8.74 -11.59 -32.77
C GLY A 186 -9.29 -12.47 -33.90
N SER A 187 -8.43 -13.36 -34.40
CA SER A 187 -8.77 -14.47 -35.29
C SER A 187 -8.71 -15.78 -34.48
N PRO A 188 -9.53 -16.80 -34.82
CA PRO A 188 -9.46 -18.13 -34.22
C PRO A 188 -8.06 -18.76 -34.23
N ASP A 189 -7.19 -18.36 -35.17
CA ASP A 189 -5.81 -18.86 -35.30
C ASP A 189 -4.80 -18.23 -34.32
N GLY A 190 -5.26 -17.40 -33.38
CA GLY A 190 -4.39 -16.70 -32.41
C GLY A 190 -3.62 -15.49 -32.97
N ALA A 191 -3.99 -15.06 -34.17
CA ALA A 191 -3.52 -13.82 -34.81
C ALA A 191 -4.60 -12.74 -34.76
N GLY A 192 -4.26 -11.48 -35.02
CA GLY A 192 -5.27 -10.43 -35.14
C GLY A 192 -4.78 -9.16 -35.82
N TYR A 193 -5.66 -8.16 -35.83
CA TYR A 193 -5.42 -6.83 -36.38
C TYR A 193 -5.78 -5.75 -35.35
N CYS A 194 -5.07 -4.62 -35.44
CA CYS A 194 -5.28 -3.46 -34.60
C CYS A 194 -6.03 -2.39 -35.40
N VAL A 195 -7.21 -1.97 -34.92
CA VAL A 195 -8.12 -1.07 -35.64
C VAL A 195 -8.69 0.00 -34.72
N PRO A 196 -9.07 1.18 -35.25
CA PRO A 196 -9.65 2.23 -34.43
C PRO A 196 -11.06 1.87 -33.96
N ILE A 197 -11.39 2.35 -32.76
CA ILE A 197 -12.69 2.23 -32.11
C ILE A 197 -13.65 3.25 -32.74
N GLY A 198 -14.79 2.80 -33.25
CA GLY A 198 -15.85 3.64 -33.78
C GLY A 198 -16.56 4.45 -32.69
N GLU A 199 -17.36 5.45 -33.10
CA GLU A 199 -18.11 6.33 -32.17
C GLU A 199 -19.11 5.56 -31.29
N ASP A 200 -19.55 4.39 -31.73
CA ASP A 200 -20.45 3.48 -31.04
C ASP A 200 -19.72 2.43 -30.16
N GLY A 201 -18.39 2.54 -30.03
CA GLY A 201 -17.55 1.58 -29.30
C GLY A 201 -17.28 0.27 -30.07
N ARG A 202 -17.74 0.16 -31.32
CA ARG A 202 -17.56 -1.02 -32.17
C ARG A 202 -16.31 -0.90 -33.03
N PRO A 203 -15.75 -2.01 -33.52
CA PRO A 203 -14.59 -1.95 -34.37
C PRO A 203 -14.93 -1.42 -35.77
N THR A 204 -13.97 -0.73 -36.37
CA THR A 204 -14.05 -0.29 -37.77
C THR A 204 -13.50 -1.35 -38.74
N GLY A 205 -13.80 -1.22 -40.03
CA GLY A 205 -13.24 -2.08 -41.08
C GLY A 205 -13.68 -3.55 -41.02
N GLU A 206 -12.81 -4.48 -41.42
CA GLU A 206 -13.13 -5.92 -41.58
C GLU A 206 -13.53 -6.62 -40.27
N CYS A 207 -13.16 -6.09 -39.08
CA CYS A 207 -13.63 -6.64 -37.80
C CYS A 207 -15.14 -6.52 -37.63
N SER A 208 -15.75 -5.44 -38.13
CA SER A 208 -17.20 -5.23 -38.02
C SER A 208 -18.02 -6.34 -38.69
N THR A 209 -17.40 -7.08 -39.62
CA THR A 209 -18.06 -8.19 -40.35
C THR A 209 -18.00 -9.50 -39.57
N PHE A 210 -17.00 -9.71 -38.69
CA PHE A 210 -16.90 -10.91 -37.85
C PHE A 210 -18.00 -10.97 -36.78
N GLN A 211 -18.50 -9.84 -36.29
CA GLN A 211 -19.69 -9.80 -35.41
C GLN A 211 -20.95 -10.37 -36.08
N SER A 212 -20.97 -10.54 -37.40
CA SER A 212 -22.11 -11.13 -38.11
C SER A 212 -22.14 -12.67 -38.07
N LEU A 213 -21.18 -13.31 -37.38
CA LEU A 213 -21.13 -14.77 -37.17
C LEU A 213 -22.07 -15.27 -36.06
N ASP A 214 -22.70 -14.39 -35.28
CA ASP A 214 -23.83 -14.75 -34.40
C ASP A 214 -24.94 -15.48 -35.17
N ASN A 215 -25.13 -15.12 -36.46
CA ASN A 215 -26.08 -15.79 -37.35
C ASN A 215 -25.74 -17.26 -37.65
N TYR A 216 -24.51 -17.70 -37.36
CA TYR A 216 -24.05 -19.08 -37.52
C TYR A 216 -23.98 -19.86 -36.19
N GLY A 217 -24.43 -19.29 -35.07
CA GLY A 217 -24.51 -19.97 -33.78
C GLY A 217 -23.16 -20.23 -33.11
N VAL A 218 -22.16 -19.38 -33.38
CA VAL A 218 -20.83 -19.44 -32.77
C VAL A 218 -20.67 -18.22 -31.85
N ASP A 219 -20.70 -18.43 -30.53
CA ASP A 219 -20.40 -17.40 -29.51
C ASP A 219 -18.89 -17.10 -29.51
N PHE A 220 -18.42 -16.36 -30.50
CA PHE A 220 -17.04 -15.88 -30.57
C PHE A 220 -17.05 -14.38 -30.83
N ASP A 221 -16.84 -13.58 -29.79
CA ASP A 221 -16.60 -12.14 -29.92
C ASP A 221 -15.08 -11.89 -30.03
N PRO A 222 -14.57 -11.62 -31.25
CA PRO A 222 -13.14 -11.38 -31.44
C PRO A 222 -12.68 -10.00 -30.95
N TRP A 223 -13.59 -9.11 -30.58
CA TRP A 223 -13.29 -7.71 -30.32
C TRP A 223 -13.00 -7.44 -28.85
N THR A 224 -11.92 -6.70 -28.59
CA THR A 224 -11.61 -6.22 -27.24
C THR A 224 -10.94 -4.85 -27.27
N THR A 225 -11.34 -4.00 -26.33
CA THR A 225 -10.76 -2.67 -26.10
C THR A 225 -9.97 -2.60 -24.80
N ASP A 226 -10.18 -3.56 -23.90
CA ASP A 226 -9.78 -3.41 -22.50
C ASP A 226 -8.82 -4.52 -22.04
N THR A 227 -8.92 -5.73 -22.61
CA THR A 227 -8.18 -6.90 -22.12
C THR A 227 -7.78 -7.83 -23.25
N CYS A 228 -6.55 -8.36 -23.20
CA CYS A 228 -6.12 -9.40 -24.12
C CYS A 228 -6.30 -10.76 -23.46
N ALA A 229 -7.07 -11.66 -24.08
CA ALA A 229 -7.19 -13.03 -23.60
C ALA A 229 -5.82 -13.74 -23.70
N VAL A 230 -5.29 -14.15 -22.55
CA VAL A 230 -4.07 -14.97 -22.46
C VAL A 230 -4.43 -16.20 -21.65
N GLU A 231 -4.32 -17.38 -22.26
CA GLU A 231 -4.63 -18.64 -21.59
C GLU A 231 -3.77 -18.81 -20.32
N GLY A 232 -4.42 -18.85 -19.16
CA GLY A 232 -3.76 -18.94 -17.86
C GLY A 232 -2.94 -17.70 -17.43
N GLY A 233 -2.88 -16.64 -18.24
CA GLY A 233 -2.02 -15.47 -18.03
C GLY A 233 -2.33 -14.70 -16.75
N GLY A 234 -3.61 -14.61 -16.39
CA GLY A 234 -4.09 -13.93 -15.18
C GLY A 234 -3.75 -14.64 -13.86
N THR A 235 -3.37 -15.92 -13.89
CA THR A 235 -3.13 -16.70 -12.65
C THR A 235 -2.02 -16.09 -11.81
N LEU A 236 -0.96 -15.57 -12.45
CA LEU A 236 0.15 -14.94 -11.75
C LEU A 236 -0.27 -13.63 -11.06
N SER A 237 -1.23 -12.88 -11.63
CA SER A 237 -1.76 -11.67 -10.99
C SER A 237 -2.57 -12.02 -9.74
N VAL A 238 -3.35 -13.10 -9.76
CA VAL A 238 -4.07 -13.62 -8.59
C VAL A 238 -3.11 -14.01 -7.48
N VAL A 239 -2.08 -14.80 -7.80
CA VAL A 239 -1.07 -15.21 -6.80
C VAL A 239 -0.37 -13.98 -6.22
N ALA A 240 0.01 -13.01 -7.05
CA ALA A 240 0.66 -11.78 -6.60
C ALA A 240 -0.26 -10.93 -5.71
N MET A 241 -1.55 -10.80 -6.04
CA MET A 241 -2.53 -10.07 -5.22
C MET A 241 -2.79 -10.74 -3.87
N VAL A 242 -2.91 -12.07 -3.84
CA VAL A 242 -3.03 -12.83 -2.58
C VAL A 242 -1.81 -12.62 -1.70
N LEU A 243 -0.61 -12.76 -2.27
CA LEU A 243 0.64 -12.53 -1.55
C LEU A 243 0.74 -11.09 -1.04
N TYR A 244 0.34 -10.11 -1.85
CA TYR A 244 0.31 -8.70 -1.48
C TYR A 244 -0.58 -8.44 -0.26
N LEU A 245 -1.84 -8.86 -0.31
CA LEU A 245 -2.81 -8.63 0.76
C LEU A 245 -2.46 -9.40 2.04
N LEU A 246 -1.99 -10.65 1.91
CA LEU A 246 -1.50 -11.44 3.04
C LEU A 246 -0.30 -10.76 3.70
N SER A 247 0.70 -10.37 2.91
CA SER A 247 1.93 -9.73 3.38
C SER A 247 1.64 -8.39 4.05
N PHE A 248 0.73 -7.60 3.49
CA PHE A 248 0.30 -6.35 4.07
C PHE A 248 -0.42 -6.57 5.41
N GLY A 249 -1.29 -7.57 5.49
CA GLY A 249 -2.00 -7.96 6.71
C GLY A 249 -1.05 -8.29 7.86
N ILE A 250 0.06 -8.99 7.59
CA ILE A 250 1.02 -9.45 8.62
C ILE A 250 1.65 -8.31 9.43
N GLY A 251 1.86 -7.13 8.84
CA GLY A 251 2.56 -6.03 9.51
C GLY A 251 2.02 -4.65 9.16
N MET A 252 2.12 -4.26 7.89
CA MET A 252 1.74 -2.92 7.43
C MET A 252 0.28 -2.53 7.73
N SER A 253 -0.63 -3.49 7.89
CA SER A 253 -2.02 -3.20 8.24
C SER A 253 -2.22 -2.61 9.63
N GLY A 254 -1.52 -3.13 10.65
CA GLY A 254 -1.73 -2.74 12.05
C GLY A 254 -0.57 -1.94 12.63
N LEU A 255 0.67 -2.31 12.29
CA LEU A 255 1.87 -1.78 12.96
C LEU A 255 2.08 -0.27 12.76
N PRO A 256 1.77 0.37 11.62
CA PRO A 256 1.82 1.82 11.50
C PRO A 256 0.98 2.55 12.55
N TRP A 257 -0.24 2.06 12.81
CA TRP A 257 -1.15 2.63 13.82
C TRP A 257 -0.64 2.40 15.24
N THR A 258 -0.13 1.20 15.52
CA THR A 258 0.46 0.89 16.83
C THR A 258 1.72 1.73 17.08
N LEU A 259 2.67 1.75 16.13
CA LEU A 259 3.94 2.46 16.27
C LEU A 259 3.77 3.96 16.44
N THR A 260 2.86 4.59 15.70
CA THR A 260 2.59 6.03 15.88
C THR A 260 2.07 6.34 17.29
N SER A 261 1.33 5.43 17.92
CA SER A 261 0.91 5.60 19.32
C SER A 261 2.03 5.34 20.34
N GLU A 262 3.02 4.50 20.01
CA GLU A 262 4.15 4.14 20.86
C GLU A 262 5.28 5.19 20.82
N ILE A 263 5.59 5.76 19.64
CA ILE A 263 6.72 6.70 19.47
C ILE A 263 6.40 8.15 19.86
N TYR A 264 5.11 8.50 20.05
CA TYR A 264 4.70 9.86 20.37
C TYR A 264 4.71 10.14 21.88
N PRO A 265 5.38 11.24 22.32
CA PRO A 265 5.38 11.66 23.72
C PRO A 265 3.96 11.92 24.23
N GLN A 266 3.69 11.55 25.48
CA GLN A 266 2.34 11.57 26.06
C GLN A 266 1.65 12.95 25.94
N LYS A 267 2.40 14.05 26.16
CA LYS A 267 1.87 15.43 26.14
C LYS A 267 1.38 15.89 24.76
N THR A 268 2.02 15.44 23.68
CA THR A 268 1.71 15.87 22.30
C THR A 268 1.11 14.75 21.46
N ARG A 269 0.89 13.57 22.05
CA ARG A 269 0.45 12.35 21.37
C ARG A 269 -0.82 12.56 20.56
N ALA A 270 -1.86 13.11 21.17
CA ALA A 270 -3.15 13.31 20.49
C ALA A 270 -3.02 14.18 19.23
N LEU A 271 -2.28 15.29 19.32
CA LEU A 271 -2.04 16.20 18.20
C LEU A 271 -1.18 15.53 17.11
N MET A 272 -0.08 14.89 17.48
CA MET A 272 0.82 14.20 16.53
C MET A 272 0.10 13.05 15.81
N THR A 273 -0.73 12.28 16.54
CA THR A 273 -1.59 11.25 15.97
C THR A 273 -2.59 11.85 14.99
N ALA A 274 -3.26 12.95 15.33
CA ALA A 274 -4.18 13.63 14.42
C ALA A 274 -3.50 14.10 13.13
N VAL A 275 -2.30 14.69 13.22
CA VAL A 275 -1.50 15.10 12.05
C VAL A 275 -1.15 13.89 11.18
N SER A 276 -0.69 12.80 11.78
CA SER A 276 -0.28 11.59 11.05
C SER A 276 -1.46 10.89 10.38
N THR A 277 -2.60 10.85 11.05
CA THR A 277 -3.86 10.38 10.49
C THR A 277 -4.32 11.27 9.34
N GLY A 278 -4.15 12.59 9.44
CA GLY A 278 -4.39 13.52 8.34
C GLY A 278 -3.52 13.21 7.11
N VAL A 279 -2.23 12.93 7.33
CA VAL A 279 -1.30 12.49 6.26
C VAL A 279 -1.76 11.16 5.65
N ASN A 280 -2.21 10.21 6.47
CA ASN A 280 -2.78 8.95 5.99
C ASN A 280 -4.00 9.19 5.08
N TRP A 281 -5.03 9.91 5.54
CA TRP A 281 -6.22 10.13 4.72
C TRP A 281 -5.96 10.98 3.47
N ALA A 282 -5.05 11.95 3.53
CA ALA A 282 -4.61 12.70 2.36
C ALA A 282 -3.91 11.79 1.33
N GLY A 283 -3.01 10.92 1.79
CA GLY A 283 -2.37 9.91 0.93
C GLY A 283 -3.38 8.95 0.33
N ASN A 284 -4.39 8.53 1.10
CA ASN A 284 -5.46 7.66 0.62
C ASN A 284 -6.21 8.28 -0.57
N VAL A 285 -6.65 9.54 -0.42
CA VAL A 285 -7.38 10.26 -1.48
C VAL A 285 -6.49 10.40 -2.71
N LEU A 286 -5.23 10.81 -2.54
CA LEU A 286 -4.31 11.03 -3.65
C LEU A 286 -4.06 9.74 -4.45
N VAL A 287 -3.72 8.65 -3.78
CA VAL A 287 -3.39 7.38 -4.45
C VAL A 287 -4.65 6.76 -5.07
N SER A 288 -5.78 6.76 -4.36
CA SER A 288 -7.02 6.16 -4.86
C SER A 288 -7.60 6.93 -6.04
N ALA A 289 -7.60 8.27 -6.00
CA ALA A 289 -8.12 9.09 -7.09
C ALA A 289 -7.24 9.04 -8.36
N SER A 290 -5.93 8.86 -8.20
CA SER A 290 -4.99 8.85 -9.33
C SER A 290 -4.76 7.48 -9.95
N PHE A 291 -5.05 6.38 -9.25
CA PHE A 291 -4.67 5.04 -9.69
C PHE A 291 -5.16 4.65 -11.08
N LEU A 292 -6.46 4.77 -11.37
CA LEU A 292 -6.98 4.38 -12.69
C LEU A 292 -6.41 5.24 -13.81
N SER A 293 -6.09 6.51 -13.54
CA SER A 293 -5.43 7.38 -14.50
C SER A 293 -3.97 6.95 -14.74
N ILE A 294 -3.23 6.63 -13.68
CA ILE A 294 -1.84 6.15 -13.79
C ILE A 294 -1.78 4.78 -14.47
N ALA A 295 -2.69 3.88 -14.11
CA ALA A 295 -2.80 2.54 -14.67
C ALA A 295 -3.40 2.54 -16.09
N SER A 296 -3.90 3.67 -16.58
CA SER A 296 -4.37 3.78 -17.95
C SER A 296 -3.20 3.59 -18.93
N PRO A 297 -3.44 3.03 -20.12
CA PRO A 297 -2.38 2.80 -21.10
C PRO A 297 -1.72 4.10 -21.59
N ALA A 298 -2.47 5.23 -21.55
CA ALA A 298 -1.97 6.54 -21.92
C ALA A 298 -0.89 7.11 -20.96
N VAL A 299 -0.71 6.53 -19.77
CA VAL A 299 0.21 7.05 -18.75
C VAL A 299 1.33 6.05 -18.43
N LEU A 300 1.08 5.05 -17.58
CA LEU A 300 2.07 4.01 -17.23
C LEU A 300 1.59 2.59 -17.53
N GLY A 301 0.30 2.39 -17.79
CA GLY A 301 -0.31 1.07 -17.83
C GLY A 301 -0.33 0.38 -16.45
N PRO A 302 -1.01 -0.77 -16.31
CA PRO A 302 -1.12 -1.47 -15.03
C PRO A 302 0.25 -1.93 -14.51
N ASN A 303 1.13 -2.44 -15.38
CA ASN A 303 2.48 -2.85 -15.03
C ASN A 303 3.32 -1.70 -14.46
N GLY A 304 3.31 -0.54 -15.10
CA GLY A 304 4.07 0.63 -14.66
C GLY A 304 3.54 1.21 -13.35
N ALA A 305 2.22 1.21 -13.16
CA ALA A 305 1.59 1.63 -11.90
C ALA A 305 2.03 0.77 -10.70
N PHE A 306 2.04 -0.56 -10.83
CA PHE A 306 2.46 -1.43 -9.73
C PHE A 306 3.98 -1.36 -9.46
N TRP A 307 4.80 -1.19 -10.49
CA TRP A 307 6.24 -0.95 -10.31
C TRP A 307 6.53 0.39 -9.65
N LEU A 308 5.76 1.44 -9.94
CA LEU A 308 5.85 2.72 -9.21
C LEU A 308 5.61 2.51 -7.71
N TYR A 309 4.54 1.78 -7.34
CA TYR A 309 4.26 1.47 -5.92
C TYR A 309 5.33 0.57 -5.29
N ALA A 310 5.88 -0.40 -6.03
CA ALA A 310 6.99 -1.21 -5.57
C ALA A 310 8.25 -0.35 -5.31
N LEU A 311 8.53 0.63 -6.17
CA LEU A 311 9.67 1.55 -6.01
C LEU A 311 9.50 2.42 -4.77
N ILE A 312 8.29 2.93 -4.52
CA ILE A 312 7.97 3.67 -3.29
C ILE A 312 8.15 2.76 -2.06
N GLY A 313 7.63 1.53 -2.12
CA GLY A 313 7.80 0.52 -1.08
C GLY A 313 9.27 0.21 -0.78
N LEU A 314 10.10 0.05 -1.80
CA LEU A 314 11.54 -0.21 -1.67
C LEU A 314 12.26 0.96 -0.98
N ASN A 315 12.00 2.20 -1.42
CA ASN A 315 12.57 3.38 -0.78
C ASN A 315 12.13 3.50 0.69
N GLY A 316 10.85 3.22 0.95
CA GLY A 316 10.30 3.16 2.31
C GLY A 316 10.97 2.09 3.18
N PHE A 317 11.18 0.89 2.62
CA PHE A 317 11.87 -0.21 3.29
C PHE A 317 13.30 0.17 3.67
N LEU A 318 14.05 0.74 2.72
CA LEU A 318 15.42 1.20 2.95
C LEU A 318 15.44 2.27 4.04
N TRP A 319 14.59 3.29 3.94
CA TRP A 319 14.56 4.37 4.93
C TRP A 319 14.17 3.89 6.33
N LEU A 320 13.14 3.05 6.45
CA LEU A 320 12.69 2.50 7.74
C LEU A 320 13.72 1.53 8.34
N SER A 321 14.49 0.81 7.54
CA SER A 321 15.52 -0.11 8.05
C SER A 321 16.54 0.62 8.93
N PHE A 322 16.89 1.86 8.56
CA PHE A 322 17.85 2.70 9.30
C PHE A 322 17.18 3.60 10.35
N ASN A 323 15.98 4.13 10.10
CA ASN A 323 15.38 5.17 10.93
C ASN A 323 14.36 4.67 11.96
N LEU A 324 13.72 3.51 11.72
CA LEU A 324 12.72 2.97 12.66
C LEU A 324 13.43 2.31 13.85
N PRO A 325 13.19 2.74 15.10
CA PRO A 325 13.68 2.04 16.28
C PRO A 325 12.82 0.80 16.60
N GLU A 326 13.39 -0.16 17.32
CA GLU A 326 12.58 -1.22 17.95
C GLU A 326 11.92 -0.67 19.21
N THR A 327 10.62 -0.93 19.37
CA THR A 327 9.81 -0.47 20.51
C THR A 327 9.43 -1.61 21.46
N LYS A 328 9.63 -2.88 21.05
CA LYS A 328 9.28 -4.05 21.86
C LYS A 328 9.94 -4.01 23.24
N GLY A 329 9.10 -4.07 24.28
CA GLY A 329 9.53 -4.21 25.67
C GLY A 329 10.15 -2.94 26.27
N LEU A 330 10.03 -1.80 25.60
CA LEU A 330 10.49 -0.51 26.11
C LEU A 330 9.34 0.28 26.74
N THR A 331 9.63 1.03 27.81
CA THR A 331 8.69 2.02 28.34
C THR A 331 8.63 3.26 27.44
N LEU A 332 7.58 4.07 27.58
CA LEU A 332 7.41 5.29 26.79
C LEU A 332 8.59 6.28 26.99
N GLU A 333 9.11 6.37 28.21
CA GLU A 333 10.24 7.22 28.57
C GLU A 333 11.54 6.73 27.91
N GLN A 334 11.72 5.40 27.84
CA GLN A 334 12.86 4.80 27.16
C GLN A 334 12.81 5.07 25.65
N ILE A 335 11.63 4.98 25.02
CA ILE A 335 11.44 5.30 23.60
C ILE A 335 11.75 6.78 23.34
N GLU A 336 11.28 7.70 24.19
CA GLU A 336 11.59 9.13 24.07
C GLU A 336 13.11 9.41 24.18
N SER A 337 13.81 8.64 25.02
CA SER A 337 15.27 8.74 25.14
C SER A 337 16.02 8.33 23.87
N LEU A 338 15.45 7.46 23.02
CA LEU A 338 16.06 7.04 21.74
C LEU A 338 16.16 8.21 20.76
N PHE A 339 15.09 9.01 20.65
CA PHE A 339 15.06 10.20 19.79
C PHE A 339 15.95 11.32 20.35
N SER A 340 16.12 11.38 21.67
CA SER A 340 17.02 12.32 22.35
C SER A 340 18.50 12.00 22.11
N LYS A 341 18.91 10.72 22.24
CA LYS A 341 20.29 10.27 21.95
C LYS A 341 20.69 10.41 20.48
N GLN A 342 19.77 10.16 19.54
CA GLN A 342 20.05 10.39 18.12
C GLN A 342 20.27 11.87 17.77
N SER A 343 19.88 12.82 18.63
CA SER A 343 20.14 14.25 18.40
C SER A 343 21.56 14.67 18.80
N THR A 344 22.16 14.00 19.79
CA THR A 344 23.53 14.30 20.26
C THR A 344 24.61 13.66 19.39
N THR A 345 24.35 12.55 18.70
CA THR A 345 25.32 11.92 17.78
C THR A 345 25.55 12.72 16.50
N SER A 346 24.68 13.68 16.16
CA SER A 346 24.87 14.59 15.03
C SER A 346 25.68 15.85 15.40
N GLN A 347 26.18 15.95 16.64
CA GLN A 347 26.82 17.17 17.15
C GLN A 347 28.13 16.96 17.91
N ASN A 348 28.72 15.78 17.94
CA ASN A 348 30.07 15.61 18.48
C ASN A 348 30.90 14.63 17.66
N ASP A 349 32.04 15.14 17.20
CA ASP A 349 33.18 14.39 16.73
C ASP A 349 33.51 13.19 17.64
N ALA A 350 34.06 12.17 17.00
CA ALA A 350 34.45 10.87 17.54
C ALA A 350 34.96 10.86 19.00
N PRO A 351 34.51 9.90 19.84
CA PRO A 351 35.28 9.49 20.98
C PRO A 351 36.36 8.50 20.52
N LYS A 352 37.61 8.96 20.51
CA LYS A 352 38.78 8.08 20.61
C LYS A 352 38.68 7.28 21.90
N SER A 353 39.01 6.00 21.79
CA SER A 353 39.48 5.11 22.87
C SER A 353 38.47 4.77 23.96
N TYR A 354 38.05 3.49 23.99
CA TYR A 354 38.28 2.62 25.15
C TYR A 354 38.30 1.15 24.69
N LYS A 355 39.51 0.63 24.49
CA LYS A 355 39.79 -0.81 24.67
C LYS A 355 40.00 -1.05 26.17
N ALA A 356 39.63 -2.26 26.61
CA ALA A 356 39.70 -2.77 27.99
C ALA A 356 38.56 -2.22 28.88
N ILE A 357 37.80 -3.00 29.63
CA ILE A 357 38.11 -4.19 30.43
C ILE A 357 36.82 -5.01 30.60
N ALA A 358 36.89 -6.34 30.45
CA ALA A 358 36.31 -7.32 31.37
C ALA A 358 36.59 -8.73 30.83
N ALA A 359 37.59 -9.34 31.45
CA ALA A 359 37.80 -10.78 31.51
C ALA A 359 36.72 -11.44 32.40
#